data_AF-A0A1J7JSD5-F1
#
_entry.id   AF-A0A1J7JSD5-F1
#
_cell.length_a   1.000
_cell.length_b   1.000
_cell.length_c   1.000
_cell.angle_alpha   90.00
_cell.angle_beta   90.00
_cell.angle_gamma   90.00
#
_symmetry.space_group_name_H-M   'P 1'
#
loop_
_entity.id
_entity.type
_entity.pdbx_description
1 polymer ?
#
loop_
_entity_poly.entity_id
_entity_poly.type
_entity_poly.pdbx_seq_one_letter_code
_entity_poly.pdbx_strand_id
1 'polypeptide(L)'
;MDSETLSSVIRGYDASIDPQAVKTALDHDESGTLAEWAATHLTSDSMLTTEELLQYSALEKSGKANQLDASIDVASGQTFHDEDIRTAIQQLNRSTDAIGRQTETLRHQQDALARLIKNDSKDAQARAGLDLKHSQVLDLDRKAVRSSVVGLSQEIELRLSELDSHGSGALDKTQQLVQSLFAADDKLLASLQKLGWELETEDPQEKENVRKLQDICARLIKYIVEACRTRLDRIYLESLGAASTANGHRTMQGEDIATVQDELESLYSEILPVAQMSVEQQYLAPALKSLSSKNGKSFAKTSHAIDYIRDCLDYLLEKIEVFCSRVEEFHAHQTAASQLTAISRAELATVEAPSKKERRPTVGASPTRRRKSSGQGGSVSPVRIRAGQTSRQRRRSSGTGLTADEAPLEQLLRMLAITLPVDEDIVQYSSSNPQAAALATALGDRTAKLADVASNVQESFEASATAQIKDSSLAFRALRDSLLAESPFGKVKLVDPEIEGSIQVLDQELENVGTKLKQMDSEVTLIRGRRGKQDELIRRWGS
;
A
#
# COMPACT_ATOMS: atom_id res chain seq x y z
N MET A 1 15.75 -105.31 -77.21
CA MET A 1 15.81 -103.99 -77.89
C MET A 1 15.56 -104.21 -79.37
N ASP A 2 14.73 -103.41 -80.01
CA ASP A 2 14.53 -103.50 -81.46
C ASP A 2 15.75 -102.96 -82.20
N SER A 3 16.13 -103.59 -83.32
CA SER A 3 17.28 -103.16 -84.13
C SER A 3 17.25 -101.67 -84.50
N GLU A 4 16.05 -101.12 -84.66
CA GLU A 4 15.84 -99.74 -85.08
C GLU A 4 16.12 -98.74 -83.95
N THR A 5 15.76 -99.06 -82.71
CA THR A 5 16.08 -98.21 -81.55
C THR A 5 17.58 -98.18 -81.30
N LEU A 6 18.26 -99.32 -81.40
CA LEU A 6 19.71 -99.42 -81.23
C LEU A 6 20.47 -98.64 -82.32
N SER A 7 20.01 -98.73 -83.57
CA SER A 7 20.59 -97.93 -84.67
C SER A 7 20.37 -96.42 -84.50
N SER A 8 19.25 -96.00 -83.89
CA SER A 8 18.97 -94.59 -83.62
C SER A 8 19.84 -94.01 -82.51
N VAL A 9 20.09 -94.78 -81.44
CA VAL A 9 20.96 -94.39 -80.34
C VAL A 9 22.41 -94.29 -80.83
N ILE A 10 22.91 -95.27 -81.59
CA ILE A 10 24.27 -95.24 -82.14
C ILE A 10 24.47 -94.08 -83.13
N ARG A 11 23.45 -93.75 -83.93
CA ARG A 11 23.49 -92.61 -84.85
C ARG A 11 23.46 -91.25 -84.12
N GLY A 12 22.89 -91.18 -82.92
CA GLY A 12 22.95 -90.00 -82.04
C GLY A 12 24.35 -89.69 -81.47
N TYR A 13 25.26 -90.66 -81.50
CA TYR A 13 26.64 -90.55 -81.00
C TYR A 13 27.68 -90.58 -82.15
N ASP A 14 27.26 -90.26 -83.37
CA ASP A 14 28.11 -90.02 -84.56
C ASP A 14 28.95 -91.24 -85.05
N ALA A 15 28.49 -92.47 -84.77
CA ALA A 15 29.10 -93.70 -85.29
C ALA A 15 28.31 -94.26 -86.50
N SER A 16 28.96 -94.39 -87.66
CA SER A 16 28.35 -94.88 -88.91
C SER A 16 28.48 -96.41 -89.05
N ILE A 17 27.56 -97.15 -88.43
CA ILE A 17 27.46 -98.62 -88.60
C ILE A 17 26.32 -98.95 -89.57
N ASP A 18 26.55 -99.90 -90.49
CA ASP A 18 25.57 -100.34 -91.48
C ASP A 18 24.36 -101.03 -90.79
N PRO A 19 23.14 -100.47 -90.89
CA PRO A 19 21.97 -100.98 -90.18
C PRO A 19 21.56 -102.39 -90.61
N GLN A 20 21.96 -102.87 -91.79
CA GLN A 20 21.66 -104.23 -92.23
C GLN A 20 22.55 -105.28 -91.55
N ALA A 21 23.80 -104.94 -91.23
CA ALA A 21 24.71 -105.83 -90.50
C ALA A 21 24.26 -106.05 -89.05
N VAL A 22 23.70 -105.02 -88.42
CA VAL A 22 23.15 -105.08 -87.04
C VAL A 22 21.88 -105.93 -87.00
N LYS A 23 21.01 -105.84 -88.03
CA LYS A 23 19.84 -106.72 -88.17
C LYS A 23 20.28 -108.18 -88.33
N THR A 24 21.25 -108.46 -89.18
CA THR A 24 21.76 -109.83 -89.36
C THR A 24 22.46 -110.38 -88.12
N ALA A 25 23.13 -109.56 -87.31
CA ALA A 25 23.80 -110.02 -86.09
C ALA A 25 22.83 -110.25 -84.91
N LEU A 26 21.73 -109.50 -84.85
CA LEU A 26 20.69 -109.68 -83.83
C LEU A 26 19.75 -110.84 -84.17
N ASP A 27 19.53 -111.12 -85.46
CA ASP A 27 18.67 -112.22 -85.93
C ASP A 27 19.40 -113.58 -85.99
N HIS A 28 20.74 -113.62 -85.97
CA HIS A 28 21.55 -114.87 -85.97
C HIS A 28 21.88 -115.39 -84.56
N ASP A 29 21.44 -114.70 -83.50
CA ASP A 29 21.69 -115.11 -82.11
C ASP A 29 20.43 -115.76 -81.50
N GLU A 30 20.34 -117.09 -81.60
CA GLU A 30 19.19 -117.86 -81.11
C GLU A 30 19.03 -117.85 -79.57
N SER A 31 19.91 -117.18 -78.82
CA SER A 31 19.85 -117.11 -77.35
C SER A 31 19.32 -115.79 -76.78
N GLY A 32 19.07 -114.74 -77.57
CA GLY A 32 18.46 -113.48 -77.10
C GLY A 32 19.24 -112.69 -76.03
N THR A 33 20.35 -113.23 -75.53
CA THR A 33 21.20 -112.65 -74.49
C THR A 33 21.90 -111.39 -74.99
N LEU A 34 22.24 -111.32 -76.27
CA LEU A 34 22.88 -110.15 -76.86
C LEU A 34 21.90 -108.96 -77.00
N ALA A 35 20.61 -109.22 -77.18
CA ALA A 35 19.58 -108.19 -77.22
C ALA A 35 19.19 -107.65 -75.83
N GLU A 36 19.28 -108.48 -74.79
CA GLU A 36 19.12 -108.06 -73.39
C GLU A 36 20.36 -107.30 -72.90
N TRP A 37 21.56 -107.79 -73.21
CA TRP A 37 22.82 -107.10 -72.92
C TRP A 37 22.90 -105.73 -73.59
N ALA A 38 22.48 -105.64 -74.85
CA ALA A 38 22.39 -104.37 -75.55
C ALA A 38 21.34 -103.43 -74.93
N ALA A 39 20.23 -103.96 -74.40
CA ALA A 39 19.22 -103.15 -73.70
C ALA A 39 19.71 -102.56 -72.39
N THR A 40 20.57 -103.29 -71.66
CA THR A 40 21.10 -102.84 -70.38
C THR A 40 22.32 -101.93 -70.51
N HIS A 41 23.16 -102.11 -71.54
CA HIS A 41 24.46 -101.42 -71.64
C HIS A 41 24.56 -100.39 -72.77
N LEU A 42 23.59 -100.32 -73.69
CA LEU A 42 23.56 -99.33 -74.78
C LEU A 42 22.36 -98.37 -74.65
N THR A 43 22.16 -97.84 -73.44
CA THR A 43 21.21 -96.76 -73.12
C THR A 43 21.91 -95.41 -73.07
N SER A 44 21.16 -94.31 -73.28
CA SER A 44 21.68 -92.92 -73.32
C SER A 44 22.50 -92.52 -72.10
N ASP A 45 22.23 -93.15 -70.95
CA ASP A 45 22.85 -92.80 -69.68
C ASP A 45 24.17 -93.56 -69.46
N SER A 46 24.44 -94.61 -70.24
CA SER A 46 25.66 -95.44 -70.15
C SER A 46 26.68 -95.13 -71.26
N MET A 47 26.30 -94.32 -72.25
CA MET A 47 27.15 -93.95 -73.37
C MET A 47 27.75 -92.56 -73.13
N LEU A 48 29.07 -92.50 -72.92
CA LEU A 48 29.77 -91.21 -72.80
C LEU A 48 29.75 -90.48 -74.14
N THR A 49 29.40 -89.20 -74.11
CA THR A 49 29.56 -88.30 -75.25
C THR A 49 31.05 -88.05 -75.54
N THR A 50 31.38 -87.58 -76.75
CA THR A 50 32.78 -87.31 -77.13
C THR A 50 33.44 -86.26 -76.23
N GLU A 51 32.69 -85.27 -75.75
CA GLU A 51 33.16 -84.27 -74.78
C GLU A 51 33.37 -84.87 -73.39
N GLU A 52 32.46 -85.72 -72.91
CA GLU A 52 32.60 -86.41 -71.62
C GLU A 52 33.74 -87.42 -71.64
N LEU A 53 34.00 -88.09 -72.76
CA LEU A 53 35.14 -88.98 -72.94
C LEU A 53 36.47 -88.20 -72.91
N LEU A 54 36.51 -87.00 -73.50
CA LEU A 54 37.66 -86.11 -73.39
C LEU A 54 37.88 -85.66 -71.94
N GLN A 55 36.82 -85.31 -71.22
CA GLN A 55 36.89 -84.94 -69.80
C GLN A 55 37.32 -86.11 -68.92
N TYR A 56 36.79 -87.31 -69.16
CA TYR A 56 37.17 -88.53 -68.45
C TYR A 56 38.64 -88.89 -68.70
N SER A 57 39.11 -88.79 -69.96
CA SER A 57 40.52 -89.00 -70.29
C SER A 57 41.45 -87.94 -69.66
N ALA A 58 40.96 -86.71 -69.46
CA ALA A 58 41.68 -85.66 -68.74
C ALA A 58 41.70 -85.89 -67.21
N LEU A 59 40.62 -86.45 -66.66
CA LEU A 59 40.50 -86.88 -65.26
C LEU A 59 41.37 -88.11 -64.96
N GLU A 60 41.52 -89.02 -65.91
CA GLU A 60 42.39 -90.20 -65.83
C GLU A 60 43.87 -89.80 -65.94
N LYS A 61 44.23 -88.94 -66.91
CA LYS A 61 45.59 -88.37 -67.03
C LYS A 61 46.00 -87.52 -65.82
N SER A 62 45.05 -86.94 -65.10
CA SER A 62 45.30 -86.16 -63.87
C SER A 62 45.26 -86.97 -62.58
N GLY A 63 44.99 -88.29 -62.65
CA GLY A 63 44.92 -89.18 -61.48
C GLY A 63 43.76 -88.89 -60.52
N LYS A 64 42.82 -88.00 -60.90
CA LYS A 64 41.68 -87.58 -60.07
C LYS A 64 40.47 -88.50 -60.22
N ALA A 65 40.38 -89.28 -61.30
CA ALA A 65 39.34 -90.30 -61.46
C ALA A 65 39.37 -91.32 -60.30
N ASN A 66 40.56 -91.82 -59.95
CA ASN A 66 40.74 -92.76 -58.83
C ASN A 66 40.45 -92.13 -57.46
N GLN A 67 40.52 -90.81 -57.34
CA GLN A 67 40.16 -90.08 -56.11
C GLN A 67 38.65 -89.87 -55.99
N LEU A 68 37.94 -89.70 -57.12
CA LEU A 68 36.47 -89.66 -57.11
C LEU A 68 35.87 -91.04 -56.81
N ASP A 69 36.38 -92.13 -57.40
CA ASP A 69 35.93 -93.48 -57.06
C ASP A 69 36.15 -93.84 -55.57
N ALA A 70 37.20 -93.30 -54.96
CA ALA A 70 37.47 -93.47 -53.54
C ALA A 70 36.66 -92.51 -52.63
N SER A 71 36.11 -91.41 -53.16
CA SER A 71 35.37 -90.40 -52.38
C SER A 71 33.86 -90.42 -52.59
N ILE A 72 33.38 -91.15 -53.60
CA ILE A 72 31.96 -91.42 -53.80
C ILE A 72 31.59 -92.66 -52.99
N ASP A 73 31.41 -92.46 -51.70
CA ASP A 73 30.56 -93.35 -50.90
C ASP A 73 29.09 -93.02 -51.24
N VAL A 74 28.51 -93.78 -52.18
CA VAL A 74 27.12 -93.62 -52.69
C VAL A 74 26.08 -93.68 -51.55
N ALA A 75 26.46 -94.06 -50.33
CA ALA A 75 25.59 -94.07 -49.16
C ALA A 75 25.43 -92.71 -48.44
N SER A 76 26.24 -91.69 -48.74
CA SER A 76 26.24 -90.41 -47.98
C SER A 76 25.53 -89.23 -48.69
N GLY A 77 24.88 -89.47 -49.83
CA GLY A 77 23.99 -88.50 -50.48
C GLY A 77 22.64 -88.43 -49.77
N GLN A 78 22.54 -87.60 -48.74
CA GLN A 78 21.30 -87.40 -47.99
C GLN A 78 20.26 -86.70 -48.87
N THR A 79 19.33 -87.48 -49.43
CA THR A 79 18.16 -86.97 -50.13
C THR A 79 17.28 -86.23 -49.11
N PHE A 80 17.00 -84.95 -49.38
CA PHE A 80 16.03 -84.20 -48.57
C PHE A 80 14.72 -84.99 -48.52
N HIS A 81 14.26 -85.36 -47.33
CA HIS A 81 13.01 -86.09 -47.19
C HIS A 81 11.85 -85.11 -47.45
N ASP A 82 10.86 -85.55 -48.22
CA ASP A 82 9.67 -84.76 -48.60
C ASP A 82 8.92 -84.18 -47.37
N GLU A 83 9.08 -84.82 -46.21
CA GLU A 83 8.52 -84.37 -44.93
C GLU A 83 9.23 -83.12 -44.35
N ASP A 84 10.54 -82.99 -44.53
CA ASP A 84 11.30 -81.80 -44.11
C ASP A 84 10.90 -80.57 -44.96
N ILE A 85 10.61 -80.80 -46.24
CA ILE A 85 10.10 -79.76 -47.15
C ILE A 85 8.68 -79.36 -46.72
N ARG A 86 7.80 -80.32 -46.38
CA ARG A 86 6.45 -80.00 -45.87
C ARG A 86 6.49 -79.21 -44.56
N THR A 87 7.35 -79.58 -43.62
CA THR A 87 7.46 -78.86 -42.34
C THR A 87 8.02 -77.46 -42.52
N ALA A 88 9.02 -77.27 -43.40
CA ALA A 88 9.53 -75.95 -43.75
C ALA A 88 8.45 -75.06 -44.39
N ILE A 89 7.63 -75.61 -45.30
CA ILE A 89 6.50 -74.88 -45.91
C ILE A 89 5.46 -74.49 -44.85
N GLN A 90 5.12 -75.40 -43.93
CA GLN A 90 4.18 -75.09 -42.84
C GLN A 90 4.73 -74.03 -41.88
N GLN A 91 6.02 -74.07 -41.56
CA GLN A 91 6.67 -73.03 -40.74
C GLN A 91 6.70 -71.68 -41.46
N LEU A 92 6.98 -71.67 -42.77
CA LEU A 92 6.95 -70.47 -43.59
C LEU A 92 5.54 -69.88 -43.68
N ASN A 93 4.51 -70.71 -43.85
CA ASN A 93 3.11 -70.25 -43.84
C ASN A 93 2.71 -69.70 -42.46
N ARG A 94 3.09 -70.38 -41.36
CA ARG A 94 2.86 -69.85 -40.01
C ARG A 94 3.56 -68.51 -39.78
N SER A 95 4.78 -68.35 -40.30
CA SER A 95 5.52 -67.07 -40.25
C SER A 95 4.84 -65.99 -41.10
N THR A 96 4.37 -66.35 -42.29
CA THR A 96 3.66 -65.44 -43.21
C THR A 96 2.35 -64.95 -42.60
N ASP A 97 1.58 -65.83 -41.97
CA ASP A 97 0.35 -65.47 -41.24
C ASP A 97 0.66 -64.58 -40.03
N ALA A 98 1.75 -64.86 -39.30
CA ALA A 98 2.17 -64.05 -38.17
C ALA A 98 2.60 -62.64 -38.61
N ILE A 99 3.35 -62.53 -39.71
CA ILE A 99 3.73 -61.25 -40.33
C ILE A 99 2.48 -60.51 -40.83
N GLY A 100 1.54 -61.21 -41.47
CA GLY A 100 0.26 -60.64 -41.90
C GLY A 100 -0.49 -59.98 -40.75
N ARG A 101 -0.68 -60.71 -39.64
CA ARG A 101 -1.30 -60.15 -38.41
C ARG A 101 -0.52 -58.95 -37.86
N GLN A 102 0.81 -59.00 -37.85
CA GLN A 102 1.63 -57.88 -37.40
C GLN A 102 1.44 -56.65 -38.30
N THR A 103 1.42 -56.81 -39.62
CA THR A 103 1.19 -55.69 -40.55
C THR A 103 -0.21 -55.09 -40.41
N GLU A 104 -1.23 -55.90 -40.17
CA GLU A 104 -2.58 -55.42 -39.86
C GLU A 104 -2.61 -54.61 -38.56
N THR A 105 -1.97 -55.11 -37.49
CA THR A 105 -1.89 -54.36 -36.21
C THR A 105 -1.13 -53.05 -36.36
N LEU A 106 -0.03 -53.03 -37.13
CA LEU A 106 0.72 -51.81 -37.42
C LEU A 106 -0.10 -50.83 -38.25
N ARG A 107 -0.90 -51.31 -39.20
CA ARG A 107 -1.82 -50.49 -39.99
C ARG A 107 -2.89 -49.86 -39.10
N HIS A 108 -3.46 -50.63 -38.17
CA HIS A 108 -4.40 -50.10 -37.17
C HIS A 108 -3.75 -49.06 -36.25
N GLN A 109 -2.50 -49.28 -35.83
CA GLN A 109 -1.74 -48.31 -35.03
C GLN A 109 -1.43 -47.04 -35.84
N GLN A 110 -1.04 -47.17 -37.10
CA GLN A 110 -0.80 -46.05 -38.01
C GLN A 110 -2.08 -45.21 -38.21
N ASP A 111 -3.22 -45.86 -38.45
CA ASP A 111 -4.51 -45.18 -38.59
C ASP A 111 -4.92 -44.48 -37.28
N ALA A 112 -4.68 -45.11 -36.12
CA ALA A 112 -4.95 -44.50 -34.82
C ALA A 112 -4.05 -43.28 -34.56
N LEU A 113 -2.76 -43.34 -34.89
CA LEU A 113 -1.83 -42.22 -34.79
C LEU A 113 -2.20 -41.09 -35.74
N ALA A 114 -2.57 -41.41 -36.99
CA ALA A 114 -3.02 -40.42 -37.95
C ALA A 114 -4.28 -39.68 -37.46
N ARG A 115 -5.22 -40.40 -36.84
CA ARG A 115 -6.40 -39.79 -36.20
C ARG A 115 -6.01 -38.90 -35.01
N LEU A 116 -5.05 -39.32 -34.20
CA LEU A 116 -4.58 -38.53 -33.05
C LEU A 116 -3.89 -37.23 -33.50
N ILE A 117 -3.01 -37.28 -34.50
CA ILE A 117 -2.36 -36.08 -35.08
C ILE A 117 -3.41 -35.13 -35.67
N LYS A 118 -4.42 -35.67 -36.36
CA LYS A 118 -5.53 -34.86 -36.90
C LYS A 118 -6.37 -34.23 -35.80
N ASN A 119 -6.58 -34.92 -34.68
CA ASN A 119 -7.30 -34.35 -33.54
C ASN A 119 -6.44 -33.31 -32.79
N ASP A 120 -5.15 -33.57 -32.60
CA ASP A 120 -4.24 -32.65 -31.92
C ASP A 120 -4.07 -31.34 -32.71
N SER A 121 -4.01 -31.40 -34.04
CA SER A 121 -4.01 -30.18 -34.88
C SER A 121 -5.32 -29.39 -34.80
N LYS A 122 -6.49 -30.07 -34.72
CA LYS A 122 -7.78 -29.41 -34.47
C LYS A 122 -7.86 -28.79 -33.08
N ASP A 123 -7.37 -29.50 -32.07
CA ASP A 123 -7.34 -29.02 -30.68
C ASP A 123 -6.40 -27.83 -30.53
N ALA A 124 -5.23 -27.86 -31.19
CA ALA A 124 -4.31 -26.73 -31.25
C ALA A 124 -4.95 -25.51 -31.94
N GLN A 125 -5.67 -25.73 -33.05
CA GLN A 125 -6.41 -24.65 -33.73
C GLN A 125 -7.56 -24.09 -32.87
N ALA A 126 -8.28 -24.96 -32.15
CA ALA A 126 -9.33 -24.54 -31.21
C ALA A 126 -8.75 -23.74 -30.03
N ARG A 127 -7.61 -24.16 -29.48
CA ARG A 127 -6.88 -23.42 -28.43
C ARG A 127 -6.41 -22.05 -28.94
N ALA A 128 -5.78 -22.00 -30.11
CA ALA A 128 -5.35 -20.73 -30.71
C ALA A 128 -6.53 -19.77 -30.95
N GLY A 129 -7.69 -20.29 -31.36
CA GLY A 129 -8.91 -19.51 -31.51
C GLY A 129 -9.48 -18.98 -30.18
N LEU A 130 -9.40 -19.76 -29.10
CA LEU A 130 -9.79 -19.32 -27.76
C LEU A 130 -8.82 -18.28 -27.20
N ASP A 131 -7.51 -18.47 -27.38
CA ASP A 131 -6.47 -17.53 -26.93
C ASP A 131 -6.60 -16.18 -27.64
N LEU A 132 -6.93 -16.17 -28.93
CA LEU A 132 -7.21 -14.95 -29.68
C LEU A 132 -8.46 -14.22 -29.16
N LYS A 133 -9.54 -14.95 -28.86
CA LYS A 133 -10.75 -14.35 -28.27
C LYS A 133 -10.45 -13.79 -26.88
N HIS A 134 -9.69 -14.52 -26.07
CA HIS A 134 -9.30 -14.09 -24.73
C HIS A 134 -8.42 -12.83 -24.78
N SER A 135 -7.46 -12.77 -25.70
CA SER A 135 -6.63 -11.57 -25.86
C SER A 135 -7.43 -10.35 -26.33
N GLN A 136 -8.40 -10.55 -27.23
CA GLN A 136 -9.31 -9.47 -27.65
C GLN A 136 -10.17 -8.95 -26.48
N VAL A 137 -10.71 -9.85 -25.64
CA VAL A 137 -11.49 -9.45 -24.45
C VAL A 137 -10.59 -8.67 -23.48
N LEU A 138 -9.39 -9.19 -23.17
CA LEU A 138 -8.44 -8.49 -22.31
C LEU A 138 -8.04 -7.11 -22.87
N ASP A 139 -7.88 -6.98 -24.19
CA ASP A 139 -7.56 -5.71 -24.83
C ASP A 139 -8.71 -4.71 -24.75
N LEU A 140 -9.96 -5.17 -24.87
CA LEU A 140 -11.15 -4.34 -24.67
C LEU A 140 -11.27 -3.89 -23.21
N ASP A 141 -11.11 -4.81 -22.25
CA ASP A 141 -11.14 -4.50 -20.83
C ASP A 141 -10.02 -3.50 -20.47
N ARG A 142 -8.80 -3.71 -21.00
CA ARG A 142 -7.67 -2.80 -20.80
C ARG A 142 -7.93 -1.42 -21.40
N LYS A 143 -8.62 -1.33 -22.55
CA LYS A 143 -9.03 -0.04 -23.13
C LYS A 143 -10.11 0.63 -22.28
N ALA A 144 -11.10 -0.12 -21.80
CA ALA A 144 -12.16 0.40 -20.94
C ALA A 144 -11.61 0.95 -19.60
N VAL A 145 -10.70 0.21 -18.96
CA VAL A 145 -10.01 0.67 -17.75
C VAL A 145 -9.19 1.92 -18.04
N ARG A 146 -8.41 1.95 -19.14
CA ARG A 146 -7.66 3.16 -19.53
C ARG A 146 -8.57 4.37 -19.76
N SER A 147 -9.70 4.21 -20.45
CA SER A 147 -10.63 5.33 -20.64
C SER A 147 -11.25 5.80 -19.32
N SER A 148 -11.53 4.88 -18.38
CA SER A 148 -12.00 5.24 -17.05
C SER A 148 -10.92 5.98 -16.24
N VAL A 149 -9.66 5.55 -16.34
CA VAL A 149 -8.53 6.22 -15.68
C VAL A 149 -8.35 7.63 -16.22
N VAL A 150 -8.41 7.82 -17.55
CA VAL A 150 -8.34 9.14 -18.17
C VAL A 150 -9.53 10.02 -17.79
N GLY A 151 -10.74 9.45 -17.72
CA GLY A 151 -11.92 10.18 -17.28
C GLY A 151 -11.81 10.65 -15.83
N LEU A 152 -11.37 9.77 -14.93
CA LEU A 152 -11.14 10.11 -13.53
C LEU A 152 -9.98 11.10 -13.35
N SER A 153 -8.90 10.99 -14.13
CA SER A 153 -7.77 11.92 -14.06
C SER A 153 -8.19 13.33 -14.49
N GLN A 154 -9.00 13.46 -15.55
CA GLN A 154 -9.57 14.73 -15.97
C GLN A 154 -10.54 15.31 -14.94
N GLU A 155 -11.38 14.47 -14.33
CA GLU A 155 -12.28 14.92 -13.25
C GLU A 155 -11.47 15.44 -12.05
N ILE A 156 -10.42 14.73 -11.64
CA ILE A 156 -9.54 15.18 -10.56
C ILE A 156 -8.86 16.49 -10.97
N GLU A 157 -8.33 16.62 -12.19
CA GLU A 157 -7.71 17.86 -12.66
C GLU A 157 -8.67 19.06 -12.62
N LEU A 158 -9.93 18.86 -13.05
CA LEU A 158 -10.97 19.88 -12.92
C LEU A 158 -11.20 20.24 -11.46
N ARG A 159 -11.34 19.26 -10.55
CA ARG A 159 -11.49 19.51 -9.11
C ARG A 159 -10.29 20.24 -8.51
N LEU A 160 -9.08 19.95 -8.96
CA LEU A 160 -7.87 20.64 -8.52
C LEU A 160 -7.84 22.10 -9.00
N SER A 161 -8.26 22.36 -10.23
CA SER A 161 -8.39 23.73 -10.74
C SER A 161 -9.49 24.52 -10.01
N GLU A 162 -10.61 23.87 -9.67
CA GLU A 162 -11.67 24.45 -8.83
C GLU A 162 -11.12 24.79 -7.44
N LEU A 163 -10.38 23.88 -6.80
CA LEU A 163 -9.80 24.08 -5.46
C LEU A 163 -8.80 25.25 -5.44
N ASP A 164 -7.91 25.33 -6.44
CA ASP A 164 -6.95 26.43 -6.56
C ASP A 164 -7.65 27.78 -6.79
N SER A 165 -8.69 27.82 -7.63
CA SER A 165 -9.49 29.03 -7.85
C SER A 165 -10.24 29.47 -6.59
N HIS A 166 -10.75 28.52 -5.81
CA HIS A 166 -11.42 28.77 -4.55
C HIS A 166 -10.43 29.29 -3.49
N GLY A 167 -9.21 28.74 -3.45
CA GLY A 167 -8.14 29.20 -2.56
C GLY A 167 -7.74 30.65 -2.80
N SER A 168 -7.55 31.05 -4.07
CA SER A 168 -7.24 32.45 -4.43
C SER A 168 -8.38 33.40 -4.06
N GLY A 169 -9.63 33.05 -4.41
CA GLY A 169 -10.78 33.90 -4.11
C GLY A 169 -11.08 34.00 -2.61
N ALA A 170 -10.77 32.97 -1.83
CA ALA A 170 -10.91 32.99 -0.38
C ALA A 170 -9.84 33.90 0.28
N LEU A 171 -8.59 33.87 -0.21
CA LEU A 171 -7.53 34.77 0.25
C LEU A 171 -7.92 36.25 0.04
N ASP A 172 -8.38 36.62 -1.17
CA ASP A 172 -8.79 38.00 -1.46
C ASP A 172 -9.93 38.46 -0.54
N LYS A 173 -10.92 37.58 -0.27
CA LYS A 173 -12.00 37.86 0.67
C LYS A 173 -11.49 38.05 2.10
N THR A 174 -10.57 37.19 2.57
CA THR A 174 -9.96 37.37 3.90
C THR A 174 -9.19 38.68 3.98
N GLN A 175 -8.43 39.07 2.95
CA GLN A 175 -7.73 40.35 2.91
C GLN A 175 -8.69 41.55 2.94
N GLN A 176 -9.80 41.49 2.21
CA GLN A 176 -10.83 42.54 2.26
C GLN A 176 -11.46 42.63 3.67
N LEU A 177 -11.74 41.49 4.31
CA LEU A 177 -12.25 41.47 5.68
C LEU A 177 -11.22 42.07 6.66
N VAL A 178 -9.94 41.69 6.56
CA VAL A 178 -8.84 42.26 7.37
C VAL A 178 -8.80 43.79 7.23
N GLN A 179 -8.79 44.29 5.99
CA GLN A 179 -8.74 45.72 5.70
C GLN A 179 -9.95 46.46 6.27
N SER A 180 -11.14 45.86 6.15
CA SER A 180 -12.36 46.45 6.72
C SER A 180 -12.34 46.48 8.25
N LEU A 181 -11.72 45.47 8.87
CA LEU A 181 -11.59 45.33 10.31
C LEU A 181 -10.64 46.38 10.87
N PHE A 182 -9.44 46.50 10.29
CA PHE A 182 -8.47 47.51 10.67
C PHE A 182 -8.99 48.93 10.44
N ALA A 183 -9.73 49.17 9.35
CA ALA A 183 -10.37 50.46 9.15
C ALA A 183 -11.45 50.79 10.20
N ALA A 184 -12.08 49.78 10.80
CA ALA A 184 -13.01 49.98 11.93
C ALA A 184 -12.25 50.24 13.24
N ASP A 185 -11.15 49.53 13.47
CA ASP A 185 -10.29 49.68 14.65
C ASP A 185 -9.60 51.05 14.66
N ASP A 186 -9.12 51.52 13.50
CA ASP A 186 -8.55 52.87 13.33
C ASP A 186 -9.56 53.97 13.66
N LYS A 187 -10.84 53.78 13.31
CA LYS A 187 -11.91 54.73 13.68
C LYS A 187 -12.12 54.76 15.19
N LEU A 188 -12.07 53.60 15.84
CA LEU A 188 -12.19 53.48 17.29
C LEU A 188 -10.98 54.14 17.97
N LEU A 189 -9.75 53.85 17.53
CA LEU A 189 -8.53 54.49 18.04
C LEU A 189 -8.56 56.02 17.84
N ALA A 190 -9.03 56.51 16.69
CA ALA A 190 -9.22 57.94 16.46
C ALA A 190 -10.26 58.55 17.41
N SER A 191 -11.28 57.81 17.82
CA SER A 191 -12.25 58.25 18.83
C SER A 191 -11.65 58.27 20.24
N LEU A 192 -10.81 57.29 20.59
CA LEU A 192 -10.07 57.28 21.86
C LEU A 192 -9.06 58.43 21.94
N GLN A 193 -8.39 58.74 20.83
CA GLN A 193 -7.47 59.89 20.77
C GLN A 193 -8.20 61.21 21.05
N LYS A 194 -9.40 61.40 20.47
CA LYS A 194 -10.23 62.58 20.75
C LYS A 194 -10.64 62.64 22.23
N LEU A 195 -11.06 61.51 22.79
CA LEU A 195 -11.41 61.43 24.21
C LEU A 195 -10.20 61.73 25.11
N GLY A 196 -9.01 61.28 24.73
CA GLY A 196 -7.75 61.60 25.42
C GLY A 196 -7.45 63.11 25.41
N TRP A 197 -7.68 63.78 24.28
CA TRP A 197 -7.50 65.23 24.17
C TRP A 197 -8.51 66.01 25.01
N GLU A 198 -9.74 65.51 25.11
CA GLU A 198 -10.77 66.07 26.00
C GLU A 198 -10.43 65.87 27.49
N LEU A 199 -9.56 64.91 27.81
CA LEU A 199 -9.16 64.58 29.17
C LEU A 199 -7.93 65.34 29.68
N GLU A 200 -6.98 65.61 28.79
CA GLU A 200 -5.71 66.26 29.09
C GLU A 200 -5.86 67.78 29.32
N THR A 201 -6.97 68.36 28.87
CA THR A 201 -7.28 69.76 29.14
C THR A 201 -7.84 69.93 30.55
N GLU A 202 -6.96 70.09 31.55
CA GLU A 202 -7.35 70.75 32.79
C GLU A 202 -7.88 72.15 32.44
N ASP A 203 -9.12 72.47 32.83
CA ASP A 203 -9.76 73.73 32.48
C ASP A 203 -8.84 74.92 32.85
N PRO A 204 -8.23 75.62 31.87
CA PRO A 204 -7.28 76.70 32.16
C PRO A 204 -7.98 77.83 32.92
N GLN A 205 -9.30 77.94 32.74
CA GLN A 205 -10.17 78.83 33.48
C GLN A 205 -10.20 78.52 34.98
N GLU A 206 -10.18 77.25 35.40
CA GLU A 206 -10.20 76.90 36.82
C GLU A 206 -8.90 77.32 37.53
N LYS A 207 -7.74 77.12 36.89
CA LYS A 207 -6.45 77.60 37.40
C LYS A 207 -6.38 79.12 37.49
N GLU A 208 -6.88 79.82 36.48
CA GLU A 208 -6.94 81.28 36.47
C GLU A 208 -7.89 81.82 37.55
N ASN A 209 -9.03 81.15 37.76
CA ASN A 209 -10.00 81.53 38.79
C ASN A 209 -9.44 81.35 40.21
N VAL A 210 -8.63 80.32 40.47
CA VAL A 210 -7.93 80.15 41.76
C VAL A 210 -6.94 81.28 42.02
N ARG A 211 -6.14 81.65 41.01
CA ARG A 211 -5.18 82.75 41.14
C ARG A 211 -5.91 84.08 41.40
N LYS A 212 -6.95 84.37 40.63
CA LYS A 212 -7.80 85.55 40.85
C LYS A 212 -8.41 85.58 42.25
N LEU A 213 -8.88 84.43 42.76
CA LEU A 213 -9.43 84.33 44.11
C LEU A 213 -8.37 84.60 45.17
N GLN A 214 -7.17 84.03 45.03
CA GLN A 214 -6.05 84.29 45.94
C GLN A 214 -5.67 85.78 45.95
N ASP A 215 -5.61 86.42 44.78
CA ASP A 215 -5.33 87.85 44.65
C ASP A 215 -6.42 88.74 45.26
N ILE A 216 -7.68 88.34 45.17
CA ILE A 216 -8.81 89.06 45.78
C ILE A 216 -8.78 88.86 47.30
N CYS A 217 -8.50 87.65 47.80
CA CYS A 217 -8.38 87.38 49.24
C CYS A 217 -7.21 88.16 49.85
N ALA A 218 -6.06 88.23 49.17
CA ALA A 218 -4.91 89.03 49.61
C ALA A 218 -5.26 90.53 49.69
N ARG A 219 -5.99 91.06 48.69
CA ARG A 219 -6.49 92.44 48.71
C ARG A 219 -7.50 92.67 49.84
N LEU A 220 -8.41 91.72 50.08
CA LEU A 220 -9.39 91.81 51.16
C LEU A 220 -8.71 91.83 52.53
N ILE A 221 -7.70 90.97 52.76
CA ILE A 221 -6.90 90.97 54.00
C ILE A 221 -6.25 92.33 54.21
N LYS A 222 -5.63 92.89 53.16
CA LYS A 222 -5.02 94.23 53.23
C LYS A 222 -6.05 95.29 53.65
N TYR A 223 -7.22 95.34 53.02
CA TYR A 223 -8.25 96.32 53.35
C TYR A 223 -8.84 96.13 54.75
N ILE A 224 -9.02 94.89 55.23
CA ILE A 224 -9.50 94.63 56.59
C ILE A 224 -8.48 95.11 57.62
N VAL A 225 -7.19 94.82 57.42
CA VAL A 225 -6.11 95.26 58.31
C VAL A 225 -6.03 96.79 58.35
N GLU A 226 -6.08 97.45 57.19
CA GLU A 226 -6.08 98.91 57.09
C GLU A 226 -7.33 99.53 57.75
N ALA A 227 -8.52 98.94 57.54
CA ALA A 227 -9.76 99.41 58.16
C ALA A 227 -9.77 99.23 59.68
N CYS A 228 -9.26 98.11 60.20
CA CYS A 228 -9.14 97.88 61.64
C CYS A 228 -8.14 98.85 62.28
N ARG A 229 -6.97 99.06 61.65
CA ARG A 229 -5.96 100.02 62.12
C ARG A 229 -6.51 101.45 62.17
N THR A 230 -7.10 101.92 61.07
CA THR A 230 -7.69 103.26 61.02
C THR A 230 -8.86 103.44 62.00
N ARG A 231 -9.64 102.39 62.26
CA ARG A 231 -10.70 102.43 63.29
C ARG A 231 -10.14 102.48 64.71
N LEU A 232 -9.06 101.73 65.00
CA LEU A 232 -8.38 101.78 66.29
C LEU A 232 -7.69 103.12 66.52
N ASP A 233 -6.98 103.65 65.53
CA ASP A 233 -6.39 105.00 65.58
C ASP A 233 -7.47 106.06 65.85
N ARG A 234 -8.62 105.96 65.18
CA ARG A 234 -9.75 106.86 65.41
C ARG A 234 -10.27 106.76 66.84
N ILE A 235 -10.53 105.56 67.34
CA ILE A 235 -11.07 105.35 68.71
C ILE A 235 -10.04 105.81 69.76
N TYR A 236 -8.76 105.55 69.53
CA TYR A 236 -7.67 106.01 70.40
C TYR A 236 -7.65 107.55 70.48
N LEU A 237 -7.64 108.24 69.33
CA LEU A 237 -7.67 109.70 69.29
C LEU A 237 -8.98 110.29 69.86
N GLU A 238 -10.13 109.67 69.61
CA GLU A 238 -11.42 110.06 70.20
C GLU A 238 -11.41 109.88 71.73
N SER A 239 -10.83 108.80 72.24
CA SER A 239 -10.72 108.54 73.68
C SER A 239 -9.78 109.55 74.36
N LEU A 240 -8.68 109.93 73.72
CA LEU A 240 -7.75 110.95 74.19
C LEU A 240 -8.42 112.34 74.20
N GLY A 241 -9.20 112.66 73.16
CA GLY A 241 -9.99 113.90 73.07
C GLY A 241 -11.13 113.96 74.10
N ALA A 242 -11.80 112.84 74.35
CA ALA A 242 -12.85 112.72 75.37
C ALA A 242 -12.27 112.81 76.80
N ALA A 243 -11.12 112.18 77.05
CA ALA A 243 -10.43 112.26 78.34
C ALA A 243 -9.92 113.68 78.65
N SER A 244 -9.46 114.42 77.63
CA SER A 244 -9.02 115.82 77.74
C SER A 244 -10.18 116.79 78.03
N THR A 245 -11.38 116.52 77.49
CA THR A 245 -12.56 117.37 77.67
C THR A 245 -13.37 117.05 78.93
N ALA A 246 -13.29 115.84 79.47
CA ALA A 246 -14.13 115.38 80.58
C ALA A 246 -13.59 115.65 82.00
N ASN A 247 -12.30 115.98 82.22
CA ASN A 247 -11.77 116.18 83.58
C ASN A 247 -10.63 117.22 83.70
N GLY A 248 -10.95 118.38 84.29
CA GLY A 248 -9.98 119.35 84.80
C GLY A 248 -9.25 118.95 86.10
N HIS A 249 -9.43 117.72 86.62
CA HIS A 249 -8.70 117.27 87.81
C HIS A 249 -8.71 115.74 87.94
N ARG A 250 -7.90 115.07 87.13
CA ARG A 250 -7.21 113.79 87.39
C ARG A 250 -6.27 113.62 86.22
N THR A 251 -4.99 113.91 86.44
CA THR A 251 -3.93 113.51 85.51
C THR A 251 -4.09 112.00 85.29
N MET A 252 -4.65 111.60 84.14
CA MET A 252 -4.40 110.27 83.59
C MET A 252 -2.89 110.10 83.68
N GLN A 253 -2.43 109.14 84.49
CA GLN A 253 -1.01 108.99 84.69
C GLN A 253 -0.43 108.63 83.33
N GLY A 254 0.70 109.23 82.95
CA GLY A 254 1.36 108.89 81.67
C GLY A 254 1.63 107.38 81.54
N GLU A 255 1.69 106.69 82.67
CA GLU A 255 1.74 105.23 82.79
C GLU A 255 0.51 104.53 82.21
N ASP A 256 -0.72 104.98 82.49
CA ASP A 256 -1.95 104.38 81.94
C ASP A 256 -2.06 104.56 80.41
N ILE A 257 -1.57 105.71 79.91
CA ILE A 257 -1.53 105.99 78.46
C ILE A 257 -0.47 105.11 77.79
N ALA A 258 0.69 104.93 78.42
CA ALA A 258 1.74 104.05 77.94
C ALA A 258 1.29 102.58 77.91
N THR A 259 0.58 102.10 78.95
CA THR A 259 0.05 100.73 78.96
C THR A 259 -0.99 100.52 77.86
N VAL A 260 -1.88 101.48 77.61
CA VAL A 260 -2.87 101.39 76.53
C VAL A 260 -2.20 101.45 75.15
N GLN A 261 -1.11 102.21 75.01
CA GLN A 261 -0.31 102.25 73.78
C GLN A 261 0.38 100.90 73.53
N ASP A 262 1.00 100.30 74.55
CA ASP A 262 1.65 98.99 74.45
C ASP A 262 0.62 97.89 74.09
N GLU A 263 -0.58 97.94 74.67
CA GLU A 263 -1.69 97.06 74.32
C GLU A 263 -2.18 97.27 72.88
N LEU A 264 -2.22 98.51 72.39
CA LEU A 264 -2.57 98.85 71.01
C LEU A 264 -1.52 98.33 70.02
N GLU A 265 -0.23 98.45 70.35
CA GLU A 265 0.88 97.92 69.55
C GLU A 265 0.85 96.39 69.50
N SER A 266 0.54 95.74 70.63
CA SER A 266 0.28 94.29 70.68
C SER A 266 -0.89 93.92 69.78
N LEU A 267 -2.00 94.65 69.85
CA LEU A 267 -3.18 94.40 69.01
C LEU A 267 -2.86 94.60 67.51
N TYR A 268 -2.03 95.57 67.15
CA TYR A 268 -1.60 95.77 65.75
C TYR A 268 -0.79 94.62 65.17
N SER A 269 -0.05 93.89 66.01
CA SER A 269 0.65 92.68 65.61
C SER A 269 -0.31 91.50 65.38
N GLU A 270 -1.41 91.44 66.10
CA GLU A 270 -2.39 90.35 66.04
C GLU A 270 -3.45 90.52 64.94
N ILE A 271 -3.77 91.76 64.53
CA ILE A 271 -4.79 92.03 63.51
C ILE A 271 -4.50 91.34 62.18
N LEU A 272 -3.23 91.30 61.73
CA LEU A 272 -2.87 90.68 60.45
C LEU A 272 -3.08 89.15 60.47
N PRO A 273 -2.52 88.39 61.42
CA PRO A 273 -2.79 86.96 61.57
C PRO A 273 -4.28 86.63 61.69
N VAL A 274 -5.05 87.41 62.46
CA VAL A 274 -6.49 87.19 62.64
C VAL A 274 -7.26 87.49 61.34
N ALA A 275 -6.92 88.57 60.63
CA ALA A 275 -7.52 88.89 59.34
C ALA A 275 -7.22 87.81 58.29
N GLN A 276 -5.98 87.34 58.21
CA GLN A 276 -5.58 86.22 57.35
C GLN A 276 -6.42 84.98 57.65
N MET A 277 -6.45 84.53 58.91
CA MET A 277 -7.22 83.35 59.31
C MET A 277 -8.71 83.51 59.01
N SER A 278 -9.29 84.69 59.24
CA SER A 278 -10.71 84.95 58.98
C SER A 278 -11.07 84.89 57.50
N VAL A 279 -10.24 85.48 56.63
CA VAL A 279 -10.48 85.48 55.17
C VAL A 279 -10.23 84.10 54.59
N GLU A 280 -9.20 83.41 55.07
CA GLU A 280 -8.92 82.03 54.69
C GLU A 280 -10.08 81.10 55.06
N GLN A 281 -10.62 81.22 56.28
CA GLN A 281 -11.70 80.36 56.75
C GLN A 281 -13.05 80.68 56.10
N GLN A 282 -13.35 81.97 55.87
CA GLN A 282 -14.65 82.38 55.31
C GLN A 282 -14.73 82.25 53.79
N TYR A 283 -13.63 82.51 53.07
CA TYR A 283 -13.67 82.65 51.60
C TYR A 283 -12.74 81.66 50.89
N LEU A 284 -11.49 81.53 51.32
CA LEU A 284 -10.50 80.71 50.60
C LEU A 284 -10.79 79.20 50.76
N ALA A 285 -10.94 78.72 51.99
CA ALA A 285 -11.13 77.30 52.27
C ALA A 285 -12.46 76.74 51.71
N PRO A 286 -13.61 77.44 51.80
CA PRO A 286 -14.85 76.98 51.17
C PRO A 286 -14.75 76.97 49.64
N ALA A 287 -14.10 77.96 49.04
CA ALA A 287 -13.91 78.01 47.59
C ALA A 287 -12.98 76.89 47.11
N LEU A 288 -11.85 76.63 47.80
CA LEU A 288 -10.97 75.50 47.52
C LEU A 288 -11.67 74.15 47.71
N LYS A 289 -12.54 74.01 48.72
CA LYS A 289 -13.36 72.81 48.92
C LYS A 289 -14.39 72.65 47.79
N SER A 290 -15.00 73.74 47.35
CA SER A 290 -15.92 73.72 46.20
C SER A 290 -15.19 73.33 44.90
N LEU A 291 -13.97 73.84 44.70
CA LEU A 291 -13.13 73.50 43.57
C LEU A 291 -12.67 72.03 43.66
N SER A 292 -12.24 71.56 44.82
CA SER A 292 -11.89 70.16 45.05
C SER A 292 -13.08 69.24 44.78
N SER A 293 -14.31 69.64 45.13
CA SER A 293 -15.52 68.87 44.81
C SER A 293 -15.86 68.87 43.31
N LYS A 294 -15.58 69.97 42.59
CA LYS A 294 -15.70 70.04 41.13
C LYS A 294 -14.63 69.19 40.46
N ASN A 295 -13.40 69.26 40.96
CA ASN A 295 -12.29 68.42 40.53
C ASN A 295 -12.57 66.94 40.81
N GLY A 296 -13.26 66.60 41.91
CA GLY A 296 -13.76 65.25 42.15
C GLY A 296 -14.73 64.75 41.08
N LYS A 297 -15.54 65.65 40.49
CA LYS A 297 -16.43 65.32 39.36
C LYS A 297 -15.69 65.22 38.03
N SER A 298 -14.65 66.03 37.79
CA SER A 298 -13.77 65.85 36.63
C SER A 298 -12.98 64.55 36.76
N PHE A 299 -12.45 64.22 37.94
CA PHE A 299 -11.81 62.91 38.22
C PHE A 299 -12.75 61.73 38.04
N ALA A 300 -14.03 61.85 38.40
CA ALA A 300 -15.01 60.78 38.14
C ALA A 300 -15.26 60.60 36.62
N LYS A 301 -15.34 61.71 35.87
CA LYS A 301 -15.41 61.67 34.40
C LYS A 301 -14.13 61.08 33.81
N THR A 302 -12.97 61.39 34.38
CA THR A 302 -11.69 60.86 33.89
C THR A 302 -11.50 59.40 34.20
N SER A 303 -11.90 58.95 35.39
CA SER A 303 -11.97 57.53 35.72
C SER A 303 -12.87 56.80 34.73
N HIS A 304 -14.08 57.31 34.46
CA HIS A 304 -15.00 56.68 33.51
C HIS A 304 -14.48 56.67 32.07
N ALA A 305 -13.81 57.73 31.64
CA ALA A 305 -13.15 57.78 30.33
C ALA A 305 -11.97 56.80 30.24
N ILE A 306 -11.18 56.65 31.31
CA ILE A 306 -10.08 55.68 31.38
C ILE A 306 -10.61 54.25 31.39
N ASP A 307 -11.68 53.97 32.15
CA ASP A 307 -12.35 52.67 32.15
C ASP A 307 -12.88 52.34 30.76
N TYR A 308 -13.50 53.31 30.07
CA TYR A 308 -13.94 53.14 28.69
C TYR A 308 -12.77 52.90 27.71
N ILE A 309 -11.65 53.63 27.85
CA ILE A 309 -10.44 53.41 27.04
C ILE A 309 -9.92 51.99 27.29
N ARG A 310 -9.87 51.55 28.54
CA ARG A 310 -9.44 50.20 28.92
C ARG A 310 -10.34 49.14 28.30
N ASP A 311 -11.65 49.24 28.47
CA ASP A 311 -12.61 48.30 27.90
C ASP A 311 -12.52 48.23 26.37
N CYS A 312 -12.28 49.38 25.72
CA CYS A 312 -12.05 49.46 24.28
C CYS A 312 -10.74 48.80 23.85
N LEU A 313 -9.66 48.96 24.61
CA LEU A 313 -8.38 48.31 24.34
C LEU A 313 -8.45 46.80 24.58
N ASP A 314 -9.12 46.37 25.66
CA ASP A 314 -9.36 44.95 25.95
C ASP A 314 -10.22 44.32 24.84
N TYR A 315 -11.26 45.01 24.37
CA TYR A 315 -12.06 44.59 23.22
C TYR A 315 -11.22 44.46 21.93
N LEU A 316 -10.34 45.42 21.65
CA LEU A 316 -9.44 45.34 20.49
C LEU A 316 -8.48 44.16 20.61
N LEU A 317 -7.93 43.89 21.79
CA LEU A 317 -7.01 42.78 22.02
C LEU A 317 -7.71 41.43 21.84
N GLU A 318 -8.87 41.22 22.48
CA GLU A 318 -9.66 39.99 22.35
C GLU A 318 -10.06 39.75 20.87
N LYS A 319 -10.49 40.81 20.19
CA LYS A 319 -10.85 40.76 18.78
C LYS A 319 -9.66 40.40 17.88
N ILE A 320 -8.47 40.96 18.13
CA ILE A 320 -7.25 40.62 17.39
C ILE A 320 -6.83 39.17 17.66
N GLU A 321 -6.94 38.69 18.89
CA GLU A 321 -6.60 37.29 19.24
C GLU A 321 -7.53 36.28 18.56
N VAL A 322 -8.85 36.53 18.60
CA VAL A 322 -9.84 35.72 17.88
C VAL A 322 -9.63 35.80 16.36
N PHE A 323 -9.24 36.96 15.85
CA PHE A 323 -8.96 37.11 14.43
C PHE A 323 -7.68 36.37 14.01
N CYS A 324 -6.60 36.50 14.77
CA CYS A 324 -5.33 35.80 14.52
C CYS A 324 -5.52 34.28 14.53
N SER A 325 -6.17 33.73 15.55
CA SER A 325 -6.46 32.29 15.61
C SER A 325 -7.28 31.82 14.39
N ARG A 326 -8.26 32.62 13.95
CA ARG A 326 -9.05 32.30 12.76
C ARG A 326 -8.25 32.36 11.45
N VAL A 327 -7.33 33.32 11.34
CA VAL A 327 -6.42 33.43 10.18
C VAL A 327 -5.41 32.29 10.17
N GLU A 328 -4.89 31.87 11.33
CA GLU A 328 -4.00 30.72 11.46
C GLU A 328 -4.70 29.42 11.04
N GLU A 329 -5.93 29.18 11.51
CA GLU A 329 -6.77 28.06 11.05
C GLU A 329 -6.97 28.09 9.52
N PHE A 330 -7.34 29.26 8.98
CA PHE A 330 -7.54 29.42 7.55
C PHE A 330 -6.25 29.19 6.75
N HIS A 331 -5.12 29.71 7.21
CA HIS A 331 -3.82 29.50 6.59
C HIS A 331 -3.38 28.04 6.64
N ALA A 332 -3.62 27.35 7.77
CA ALA A 332 -3.37 25.91 7.88
C ALA A 332 -4.23 25.12 6.90
N HIS A 333 -5.51 25.46 6.75
CA HIS A 333 -6.40 24.87 5.74
C HIS A 333 -5.91 25.14 4.31
N GLN A 334 -5.50 26.36 4.00
CA GLN A 334 -4.98 26.74 2.68
C GLN A 334 -3.66 26.00 2.36
N THR A 335 -2.80 25.83 3.36
CA THR A 335 -1.54 25.08 3.22
C THR A 335 -1.79 23.59 3.03
N ALA A 336 -2.73 23.00 3.77
CA ALA A 336 -3.13 21.62 3.58
C ALA A 336 -3.78 21.40 2.19
N ALA A 337 -4.64 22.33 1.76
CA ALA A 337 -5.25 22.30 0.43
C ALA A 337 -4.20 22.38 -0.68
N SER A 338 -3.22 23.28 -0.57
CA SER A 338 -2.14 23.40 -1.57
C SER A 338 -1.19 22.20 -1.57
N GLN A 339 -0.95 21.57 -0.42
CA GLN A 339 -0.20 20.30 -0.34
C GLN A 339 -0.97 19.16 -1.00
N LEU A 340 -2.28 19.05 -0.75
CA LEU A 340 -3.12 18.06 -1.41
C LEU A 340 -3.15 18.27 -2.93
N THR A 341 -3.22 19.52 -3.40
CA THR A 341 -3.17 19.80 -4.84
C THR A 341 -1.80 19.52 -5.46
N ALA A 342 -0.71 19.72 -4.71
CA ALA A 342 0.63 19.35 -5.15
C ALA A 342 0.83 17.82 -5.23
N ILE A 343 0.39 17.09 -4.20
CA ILE A 343 0.47 15.62 -4.17
C ILE A 343 -0.39 15.02 -5.28
N SER A 344 -1.64 15.47 -5.43
CA SER A 344 -2.52 14.96 -6.49
C SER A 344 -1.99 15.25 -7.89
N ARG A 345 -1.37 16.41 -8.13
CA ARG A 345 -0.69 16.71 -9.41
C ARG A 345 0.51 15.80 -9.65
N ALA A 346 1.29 15.49 -8.61
CA ALA A 346 2.40 14.54 -8.72
C ALA A 346 1.91 13.13 -9.06
N GLU A 347 0.81 12.68 -8.45
CA GLU A 347 0.18 11.38 -8.74
C GLU A 347 -0.48 11.34 -10.13
N LEU A 348 -1.04 12.45 -10.63
CA LEU A 348 -1.54 12.53 -12.00
C LEU A 348 -0.40 12.45 -13.02
N ALA A 349 0.74 13.10 -12.75
CA ALA A 349 1.91 13.05 -13.62
C ALA A 349 2.55 11.65 -13.71
N THR A 350 2.45 10.83 -12.66
CA THR A 350 2.93 9.44 -12.68
C THR A 350 1.99 8.52 -13.47
N VAL A 351 0.68 8.79 -13.47
CA VAL A 351 -0.33 8.04 -14.25
C VAL A 351 -0.21 8.30 -15.76
N GLU A 352 0.17 9.52 -16.17
CA GLU A 352 0.37 9.87 -17.58
C GLU A 352 1.71 9.41 -18.17
N ALA A 353 2.69 9.07 -17.34
CA ALA A 353 3.96 8.55 -17.82
C ALA A 353 3.69 7.23 -18.58
N PRO A 354 4.00 7.15 -19.90
CA PRO A 354 3.80 5.93 -20.64
C PRO A 354 4.69 4.86 -20.01
N SER A 355 4.06 3.87 -19.37
CA SER A 355 4.72 2.68 -18.86
C SER A 355 5.66 2.20 -19.97
N LYS A 356 6.98 2.35 -19.77
CA LYS A 356 8.00 1.91 -20.73
C LYS A 356 7.60 0.51 -21.16
N LYS A 357 7.36 0.33 -22.47
CA LYS A 357 6.95 -0.94 -23.07
C LYS A 357 7.71 -2.08 -22.40
N GLU A 358 7.05 -2.78 -21.48
CA GLU A 358 7.58 -4.03 -20.96
C GLU A 358 7.82 -4.91 -22.18
N ARG A 359 9.08 -5.27 -22.35
CA ARG A 359 9.50 -6.24 -23.35
C ARG A 359 8.57 -7.43 -23.19
N ARG A 360 7.94 -7.85 -24.30
CA ARG A 360 7.22 -9.11 -24.41
C ARG A 360 7.96 -10.17 -23.60
N PRO A 361 7.34 -10.82 -22.60
CA PRO A 361 7.89 -12.05 -22.08
C PRO A 361 7.91 -13.01 -23.26
N THR A 362 9.11 -13.34 -23.71
CA THR A 362 9.36 -14.52 -24.53
C THR A 362 8.70 -15.70 -23.86
N VAL A 363 7.91 -16.43 -24.64
CA VAL A 363 7.17 -17.65 -24.30
C VAL A 363 7.97 -18.53 -23.33
N GLY A 364 7.72 -18.37 -22.05
CA GLY A 364 8.12 -19.31 -21.01
C GLY A 364 7.04 -20.37 -20.95
N ALA A 365 7.35 -21.55 -21.49
CA ALA A 365 6.52 -22.73 -21.34
C ALA A 365 6.13 -22.91 -19.87
N SER A 366 4.83 -22.96 -19.61
CA SER A 366 4.31 -23.24 -18.28
C SER A 366 4.78 -24.63 -17.80
N PRO A 367 5.14 -24.81 -16.51
CA PRO A 367 5.46 -26.12 -15.99
C PRO A 367 4.18 -26.96 -15.97
N THR A 368 4.15 -28.00 -16.80
CA THR A 368 3.17 -29.08 -16.71
C THR A 368 3.34 -29.77 -15.35
N ARG A 369 2.48 -29.39 -14.40
CA ARG A 369 2.38 -30.08 -13.11
C ARG A 369 1.77 -31.46 -13.34
N ARG A 370 2.62 -32.44 -13.67
CA ARG A 370 2.32 -33.87 -13.53
C ARG A 370 2.02 -34.16 -12.06
N ARG A 371 0.74 -34.24 -11.68
CA ARG A 371 0.34 -34.95 -10.47
C ARG A 371 0.09 -36.42 -10.83
N LYS A 372 0.90 -37.30 -10.25
CA LYS A 372 0.62 -38.73 -10.17
C LYS A 372 -0.63 -38.96 -9.31
N SER A 373 -1.47 -39.87 -9.78
CA SER A 373 -2.67 -40.40 -9.16
C SER A 373 -2.41 -41.09 -7.82
N SER A 374 -3.27 -40.87 -6.83
CA SER A 374 -3.84 -41.93 -5.99
C SER A 374 -4.99 -41.38 -5.13
N GLY A 375 -6.06 -42.16 -5.01
CA GLY A 375 -6.93 -42.15 -3.82
C GLY A 375 -8.07 -41.12 -3.75
N GLN A 376 -9.23 -41.50 -4.27
CA GLN A 376 -10.48 -41.57 -3.50
C GLN A 376 -11.12 -40.27 -2.97
N GLY A 377 -12.19 -39.84 -3.65
CA GLY A 377 -13.40 -39.33 -3.00
C GLY A 377 -13.46 -37.84 -2.63
N GLY A 378 -14.10 -37.05 -3.51
CA GLY A 378 -14.99 -35.96 -3.11
C GLY A 378 -14.37 -34.71 -2.48
N SER A 379 -13.69 -33.87 -3.26
CA SER A 379 -13.50 -32.46 -2.89
C SER A 379 -14.79 -31.67 -3.16
N VAL A 380 -15.54 -31.34 -2.10
CA VAL A 380 -16.55 -30.28 -2.11
C VAL A 380 -15.84 -28.97 -1.76
N SER A 381 -15.69 -28.11 -2.76
CA SER A 381 -15.38 -26.68 -2.62
C SER A 381 -16.60 -25.89 -2.07
N PRO A 382 -16.42 -24.65 -1.60
CA PRO A 382 -16.90 -24.22 -0.28
C PRO A 382 -18.32 -23.63 -0.24
N VAL A 383 -18.90 -23.78 0.96
CA VAL A 383 -19.91 -22.94 1.64
C VAL A 383 -20.88 -22.19 0.73
N ARG A 384 -21.95 -22.91 0.36
CA ARG A 384 -23.22 -22.37 -0.11
C ARG A 384 -24.04 -21.93 1.11
N ILE A 385 -24.14 -20.63 1.39
CA ILE A 385 -25.07 -20.14 2.42
C ILE A 385 -26.50 -20.41 1.93
N ARG A 386 -27.16 -21.35 2.60
CA ARG A 386 -28.54 -21.77 2.34
C ARG A 386 -29.45 -20.90 3.21
N ALA A 387 -30.11 -19.94 2.58
CA ALA A 387 -31.20 -19.19 3.19
C ALA A 387 -32.41 -20.13 3.37
N GLY A 388 -32.73 -20.44 4.63
CA GLY A 388 -33.99 -21.06 5.05
C GLY A 388 -34.85 -20.00 5.72
N GLN A 389 -36.03 -19.77 5.15
CA GLN A 389 -37.04 -18.81 5.58
C GLN A 389 -37.61 -19.15 6.96
N THR A 390 -37.91 -18.14 7.78
CA THR A 390 -39.29 -17.84 8.22
C THR A 390 -39.38 -16.43 8.82
N SER A 391 -40.33 -15.63 8.29
CA SER A 391 -41.16 -14.61 8.98
C SER A 391 -40.42 -13.44 9.69
N ARG A 392 -40.54 -12.15 9.34
CA ARG A 392 -41.68 -11.37 8.80
C ARG A 392 -41.18 -10.06 8.20
N GLN A 393 -41.97 -9.52 7.27
CA GLN A 393 -41.71 -8.33 6.46
C GLN A 393 -41.33 -7.05 7.23
N ARG A 394 -40.28 -6.37 6.75
CA ARG A 394 -40.36 -4.96 6.31
C ARG A 394 -39.23 -4.65 5.32
N ARG A 395 -39.49 -4.97 4.05
CA ARG A 395 -38.81 -4.35 2.90
C ARG A 395 -39.57 -3.08 2.53
N ARG A 396 -38.90 -1.93 2.56
CA ARG A 396 -39.13 -0.77 1.68
C ARG A 396 -37.79 -0.02 1.62
N SER A 397 -37.02 -0.29 0.56
CA SER A 397 -36.91 0.56 -0.63
C SER A 397 -36.15 1.85 -0.33
N SER A 398 -34.95 1.94 -0.92
CA SER A 398 -34.34 3.17 -1.39
C SER A 398 -35.40 4.11 -1.95
N GLY A 399 -35.63 5.20 -1.25
CA GLY A 399 -36.56 6.26 -1.60
C GLY A 399 -36.25 7.45 -0.71
N THR A 400 -35.46 8.38 -1.24
CA THR A 400 -35.62 9.82 -1.03
C THR A 400 -36.75 10.19 -0.08
N GLY A 401 -36.38 10.47 1.16
CA GLY A 401 -37.25 11.03 2.18
C GLY A 401 -36.42 11.98 3.02
N LEU A 402 -36.40 13.25 2.61
CA LEU A 402 -36.04 14.37 3.46
C LEU A 402 -36.96 14.36 4.69
N THR A 403 -36.54 13.72 5.77
CA THR A 403 -37.12 13.97 7.10
C THR A 403 -36.22 15.00 7.77
N ALA A 404 -36.64 16.25 7.64
CA ALA A 404 -35.93 17.45 8.11
C ALA A 404 -35.87 17.60 9.64
N ASP A 405 -35.91 16.50 10.40
CA ASP A 405 -35.93 16.53 11.89
C ASP A 405 -35.10 15.40 12.55
N GLU A 406 -34.21 14.72 11.82
CA GLU A 406 -33.26 13.76 12.43
C GLU A 406 -31.99 14.51 12.86
N ALA A 407 -31.59 14.36 14.12
CA ALA A 407 -30.44 15.09 14.67
C ALA A 407 -29.15 14.73 13.88
N PRO A 408 -28.30 15.70 13.49
CA PRO A 408 -27.12 15.47 12.64
C PRO A 408 -26.18 14.38 13.15
N LEU A 409 -26.15 14.19 14.47
CA LEU A 409 -25.36 13.20 15.17
C LEU A 409 -25.83 11.77 14.87
N GLU A 410 -27.14 11.52 14.77
CA GLU A 410 -27.69 10.19 14.46
C GLU A 410 -27.43 9.79 13.01
N GLN A 411 -27.48 10.77 12.09
CA GLN A 411 -27.11 10.56 10.70
C GLN A 411 -25.62 10.19 10.56
N LEU A 412 -24.75 10.86 11.31
CA LEU A 412 -23.31 10.58 11.34
C LEU A 412 -23.03 9.19 11.93
N LEU A 413 -23.67 8.84 13.05
CA LEU A 413 -23.54 7.51 13.67
C LEU A 413 -24.03 6.39 12.75
N ARG A 414 -25.10 6.63 11.98
CA ARG A 414 -25.58 5.70 10.96
C ARG A 414 -24.61 5.54 9.79
N MET A 415 -24.02 6.63 9.29
CA MET A 415 -22.97 6.57 8.27
C MET A 415 -21.74 5.79 8.78
N LEU A 416 -21.43 5.93 10.07
CA LEU A 416 -20.38 5.17 10.73
C LEU A 416 -20.80 3.75 11.12
N ALA A 417 -22.03 3.29 10.84
CA ALA A 417 -22.56 1.99 11.26
C ALA A 417 -22.43 1.72 12.79
N ILE A 418 -22.53 2.77 13.60
CA ILE A 418 -22.58 2.67 15.07
C ILE A 418 -24.04 2.79 15.49
N THR A 419 -24.58 1.74 16.11
CA THR A 419 -25.93 1.75 16.69
C THR A 419 -25.82 2.08 18.18
N LEU A 420 -26.33 3.24 18.61
CA LEU A 420 -26.49 3.55 20.02
C LEU A 420 -27.76 2.86 20.55
N PRO A 421 -27.76 2.35 21.79
CA PRO A 421 -28.97 1.90 22.44
C PRO A 421 -29.91 3.11 22.62
N VAL A 422 -31.10 3.02 22.03
CA VAL A 422 -32.21 3.97 22.28
C VAL A 422 -32.99 3.40 23.45
N ASP A 423 -32.78 3.95 24.64
CA ASP A 423 -33.62 3.61 25.80
C ASP A 423 -34.60 4.76 26.03
N GLU A 424 -35.84 4.58 25.58
CA GLU A 424 -36.98 5.41 26.01
C GLU A 424 -37.37 5.14 27.48
N ASP A 425 -36.81 4.13 28.14
CA ASP A 425 -37.34 3.64 29.43
C ASP A 425 -36.27 3.44 30.53
N ILE A 426 -35.32 4.35 30.74
CA ILE A 426 -34.55 4.38 32.00
C ILE A 426 -34.37 5.81 32.51
N VAL A 427 -35.43 6.31 33.15
CA VAL A 427 -35.28 7.27 34.24
C VAL A 427 -34.55 6.55 35.37
N GLN A 428 -33.55 7.21 35.97
CA GLN A 428 -33.11 7.06 37.37
C GLN A 428 -31.68 6.51 37.62
N TYR A 429 -30.80 7.44 38.00
CA TYR A 429 -29.54 7.31 38.76
C TYR A 429 -28.43 6.36 38.25
N SER A 430 -27.57 6.86 37.35
CA SER A 430 -26.10 6.68 37.47
C SER A 430 -25.37 7.65 36.51
N SER A 431 -24.30 8.26 37.00
CA SER A 431 -23.54 9.37 36.39
C SER A 431 -22.63 8.99 35.21
N SER A 432 -22.95 7.93 34.47
CA SER A 432 -22.22 7.56 33.25
C SER A 432 -23.21 7.45 32.10
N ASN A 433 -23.12 8.39 31.16
CA ASN A 433 -23.96 8.44 29.97
C ASN A 433 -23.77 7.12 29.17
N PRO A 434 -24.77 6.21 29.09
CA PRO A 434 -24.59 4.87 28.51
C PRO A 434 -24.21 4.92 27.02
N GLN A 435 -24.62 6.00 26.35
CA GLN A 435 -24.21 6.32 24.98
C GLN A 435 -22.71 6.62 24.87
N ALA A 436 -22.12 7.31 25.84
CA ALA A 436 -20.68 7.60 25.86
C ALA A 436 -19.86 6.33 26.07
N ALA A 437 -20.35 5.39 26.89
CA ALA A 437 -19.72 4.09 27.08
C ALA A 437 -19.75 3.26 25.78
N ALA A 438 -20.89 3.20 25.08
CA ALA A 438 -21.03 2.51 23.80
C ALA A 438 -20.12 3.09 22.70
N LEU A 439 -19.97 4.42 22.67
CA LEU A 439 -19.04 5.11 21.77
C LEU A 439 -17.58 4.82 22.12
N ALA A 440 -17.23 4.83 23.42
CA ALA A 440 -15.88 4.50 23.88
C ALA A 440 -15.51 3.04 23.53
N THR A 441 -16.45 2.09 23.67
CA THR A 441 -16.22 0.69 23.25
C THR A 441 -16.09 0.57 21.73
N ALA A 442 -16.91 1.28 20.95
CA ALA A 442 -16.81 1.25 19.49
C ALA A 442 -15.50 1.88 18.98
N LEU A 443 -15.01 2.94 19.65
CA LEU A 443 -13.70 3.52 19.37
C LEU A 443 -12.57 2.55 19.75
N GLY A 444 -12.64 1.92 20.94
CA GLY A 444 -11.68 0.90 21.37
C GLY A 444 -11.59 -0.30 20.42
N ASP A 445 -12.74 -0.81 19.97
CA ASP A 445 -12.79 -1.91 19.00
C ASP A 445 -12.19 -1.53 17.64
N ARG A 446 -12.37 -0.27 17.22
CA ARG A 446 -11.80 0.23 15.96
C ARG A 446 -10.31 0.47 16.06
N THR A 447 -9.82 1.05 17.14
CA THR A 447 -8.39 1.25 17.35
C THR A 447 -7.67 -0.09 17.49
N ALA A 448 -8.27 -1.07 18.16
CA ALA A 448 -7.77 -2.44 18.21
C ALA A 448 -7.71 -3.08 16.82
N LYS A 449 -8.78 -3.00 16.02
CA LYS A 449 -8.78 -3.49 14.63
C LYS A 449 -7.75 -2.81 13.74
N LEU A 450 -7.53 -1.50 13.91
CA LEU A 450 -6.50 -0.78 13.18
C LEU A 450 -5.10 -1.25 13.57
N ALA A 451 -4.85 -1.48 14.85
CA ALA A 451 -3.59 -2.03 15.33
C ALA A 451 -3.36 -3.46 14.79
N ASP A 452 -4.39 -4.31 14.77
CA ASP A 452 -4.31 -5.66 14.22
C ASP A 452 -4.04 -5.65 12.71
N VAL A 453 -4.72 -4.76 11.96
CA VAL A 453 -4.48 -4.61 10.52
C VAL A 453 -3.07 -4.09 10.26
N ALA A 454 -2.60 -3.10 11.03
CA ALA A 454 -1.24 -2.58 10.91
C ALA A 454 -0.19 -3.67 11.18
N SER A 455 -0.38 -4.48 12.24
CA SER A 455 0.51 -5.63 12.54
C SER A 455 0.49 -6.65 11.42
N ASN A 456 -0.68 -7.03 10.92
CA ASN A 456 -0.80 -8.01 9.82
C ASN A 456 -0.18 -7.51 8.51
N VAL A 457 -0.34 -6.23 8.18
CA VAL A 457 0.30 -5.62 7.00
C VAL A 457 1.80 -5.60 7.16
N GLN A 458 2.31 -5.24 8.35
CA GLN A 458 3.73 -5.27 8.64
C GLN A 458 4.32 -6.69 8.54
N GLU A 459 3.67 -7.68 9.16
CA GLU A 459 4.09 -9.08 9.08
C GLU A 459 4.07 -9.60 7.63
N SER A 460 3.03 -9.27 6.87
CA SER A 460 2.94 -9.65 5.46
C SER A 460 4.02 -8.97 4.62
N PHE A 461 4.35 -7.72 4.91
CA PHE A 461 5.40 -6.98 4.23
C PHE A 461 6.78 -7.57 4.56
N GLU A 462 7.07 -7.82 5.84
CA GLU A 462 8.31 -8.45 6.29
C GLU A 462 8.48 -9.86 5.70
N ALA A 463 7.42 -10.66 5.68
CA ALA A 463 7.44 -11.98 5.06
C ALA A 463 7.76 -11.92 3.55
N SER A 464 7.13 -10.98 2.83
CA SER A 464 7.39 -10.79 1.40
C SER A 464 8.80 -10.24 1.14
N ALA A 465 9.24 -9.24 1.90
CA ALA A 465 10.56 -8.63 1.77
C ALA A 465 11.66 -9.65 2.07
N THR A 466 11.52 -10.44 3.14
CA THR A 466 12.49 -11.49 3.47
C THR A 466 12.51 -12.61 2.43
N ALA A 467 11.35 -12.96 1.84
CA ALA A 467 11.30 -13.92 0.74
C ALA A 467 12.05 -13.40 -0.51
N GLN A 468 11.85 -12.14 -0.89
CA GLN A 468 12.54 -11.52 -2.03
C GLN A 468 14.05 -11.36 -1.79
N ILE A 469 14.46 -10.99 -0.58
CA ILE A 469 15.89 -10.92 -0.21
C ILE A 469 16.52 -12.32 -0.24
N LYS A 470 15.81 -13.33 0.27
CA LYS A 470 16.29 -14.72 0.20
C LYS A 470 16.42 -15.20 -1.24
N ASP A 471 15.41 -14.96 -2.07
CA ASP A 471 15.42 -15.36 -3.49
C ASP A 471 16.54 -14.66 -4.27
N SER A 472 16.68 -13.34 -4.12
CA SER A 472 17.79 -12.59 -4.72
C SER A 472 19.17 -13.05 -4.21
N SER A 473 19.30 -13.40 -2.93
CA SER A 473 20.55 -13.97 -2.39
C SER A 473 20.86 -15.36 -2.97
N LEU A 474 19.82 -16.18 -3.22
CA LEU A 474 19.97 -17.48 -3.86
C LEU A 474 20.33 -17.33 -5.33
N ALA A 475 19.71 -16.39 -6.04
CA ALA A 475 20.05 -16.05 -7.41
C ALA A 475 21.48 -15.51 -7.53
N PHE A 476 21.90 -14.62 -6.63
CA PHE A 476 23.28 -14.12 -6.59
C PHE A 476 24.27 -15.24 -6.28
N ARG A 477 23.94 -16.14 -5.33
CA ARG A 477 24.75 -17.32 -5.03
C ARG A 477 24.85 -18.24 -6.24
N ALA A 478 23.75 -18.51 -6.94
CA ALA A 478 23.73 -19.33 -8.15
C ALA A 478 24.56 -18.70 -9.29
N LEU A 479 24.47 -17.39 -9.49
CA LEU A 479 25.30 -16.67 -10.46
C LEU A 479 26.78 -16.72 -10.09
N ARG A 480 27.10 -16.49 -8.82
CA ARG A 480 28.47 -16.60 -8.30
C ARG A 480 29.00 -18.01 -8.47
N ASP A 481 28.22 -19.03 -8.11
CA ASP A 481 28.62 -20.43 -8.21
C ASP A 481 28.75 -20.85 -9.69
N SER A 482 27.93 -20.32 -10.60
CA SER A 482 28.09 -20.51 -12.05
C SER A 482 29.35 -19.85 -12.60
N LEU A 483 29.65 -18.61 -12.18
CA LEU A 483 30.88 -17.88 -12.55
C LEU A 483 32.13 -18.57 -11.99
N LEU A 484 32.06 -19.08 -10.77
CA LEU A 484 33.16 -19.81 -10.14
C LEU A 484 33.30 -21.23 -10.70
N ALA A 485 32.24 -21.88 -11.17
CA ALA A 485 32.30 -23.18 -11.83
C ALA A 485 33.05 -23.12 -13.17
N GLU A 486 32.96 -22.00 -13.90
CA GLU A 486 33.72 -21.77 -15.14
C GLU A 486 35.16 -21.29 -14.89
N SER A 487 35.50 -20.96 -13.64
CA SER A 487 36.82 -20.50 -13.22
C SER A 487 37.67 -21.65 -12.66
N PRO A 488 39.00 -21.70 -12.93
CA PRO A 488 39.90 -22.68 -12.31
C PRO A 488 40.01 -22.55 -10.78
N PHE A 489 39.35 -21.55 -10.17
CA PHE A 489 39.24 -21.31 -8.74
C PHE A 489 37.90 -21.78 -8.13
N GLY A 490 37.16 -22.67 -8.80
CA GLY A 490 35.79 -23.09 -8.43
C GLY A 490 35.61 -23.73 -7.04
N LYS A 491 36.69 -24.02 -6.32
CA LYS A 491 36.67 -24.23 -4.86
C LYS A 491 37.56 -23.17 -4.23
N VAL A 492 36.95 -22.14 -3.65
CA VAL A 492 37.64 -21.15 -2.83
C VAL A 492 38.14 -21.89 -1.58
N LYS A 493 39.39 -22.33 -1.62
CA LYS A 493 40.11 -22.79 -0.43
C LYS A 493 40.61 -21.55 0.30
N LEU A 494 40.43 -21.51 1.61
CA LEU A 494 41.03 -20.45 2.42
C LEU A 494 42.56 -20.64 2.37
N VAL A 495 43.30 -19.53 2.42
CA VAL A 495 44.77 -19.57 2.38
C VAL A 495 45.33 -20.33 3.60
N ASP A 496 44.54 -20.44 4.67
CA ASP A 496 44.89 -21.12 5.90
C ASP A 496 44.01 -22.36 6.13
N PRO A 497 44.58 -23.58 6.08
CA PRO A 497 43.84 -24.83 6.28
C PRO A 497 43.36 -25.03 7.73
N GLU A 498 43.95 -24.37 8.72
CA GLU A 498 43.50 -24.45 10.12
C GLU A 498 42.18 -23.71 10.30
N ILE A 499 42.03 -22.56 9.64
CA ILE A 499 40.79 -21.77 9.65
C ILE A 499 39.68 -22.52 8.89
N GLU A 500 40.00 -23.17 7.76
CA GLU A 500 39.03 -24.00 7.03
C GLU A 500 38.55 -25.19 7.88
N GLY A 501 39.45 -25.83 8.63
CA GLY A 501 39.10 -26.85 9.62
C GLY A 501 38.19 -26.30 10.73
N SER A 502 38.49 -25.12 11.26
CA SER A 502 37.66 -24.48 12.29
C SER A 502 36.25 -24.12 11.79
N ILE A 503 36.12 -23.70 10.53
CA ILE A 503 34.83 -23.38 9.91
C ILE A 503 34.01 -24.66 9.68
N GLN A 504 34.64 -25.77 9.28
CA GLN A 504 33.93 -27.05 9.17
C GLN A 504 33.42 -27.54 10.52
N VAL A 505 34.19 -27.35 11.60
CA VAL A 505 33.74 -27.65 12.96
C VAL A 505 32.58 -26.74 13.37
N LEU A 506 32.65 -25.44 13.06
CA LEU A 506 31.56 -24.49 13.32
C LEU A 506 30.29 -24.82 12.53
N ASP A 507 30.40 -25.23 11.27
CA ASP A 507 29.25 -25.67 10.46
C ASP A 507 28.60 -26.92 11.05
N GLN A 508 29.42 -27.87 11.54
CA GLN A 508 28.92 -29.07 12.21
C GLN A 508 28.25 -28.73 13.56
N GLU A 509 28.80 -27.78 14.32
CA GLU A 509 28.18 -27.27 15.55
C GLU A 509 26.89 -26.50 15.27
N LEU A 510 26.82 -25.70 14.20
CA LEU A 510 25.62 -24.99 13.77
C LEU A 510 24.52 -25.95 13.30
N GLU A 511 24.88 -27.03 12.60
CA GLU A 511 23.94 -28.10 12.23
C GLU A 511 23.40 -28.83 13.48
N ASN A 512 24.27 -29.09 14.46
CA ASN A 512 23.88 -29.64 15.76
C ASN A 512 22.98 -28.68 16.56
N VAL A 513 23.22 -27.37 16.51
CA VAL A 513 22.35 -26.37 17.14
C VAL A 513 21.02 -26.26 16.39
N GLY A 514 21.04 -26.30 15.06
CA GLY A 514 19.84 -26.26 14.22
C GLY A 514 18.93 -27.47 14.42
N THR A 515 19.50 -28.66 14.62
CA THR A 515 18.74 -29.87 14.95
C THR A 515 18.15 -29.78 16.36
N LYS A 516 18.92 -29.29 17.35
CA LYS A 516 18.39 -29.02 18.71
C LYS A 516 17.28 -27.97 18.71
N LEU A 517 17.42 -26.91 17.92
CA LEU A 517 16.39 -25.86 17.81
C LEU A 517 15.10 -26.41 17.18
N LYS A 518 15.19 -27.24 16.13
CA LYS A 518 14.02 -27.91 15.54
C LYS A 518 13.35 -28.86 16.52
N GLN A 519 14.12 -29.57 17.35
CA GLN A 519 13.58 -30.41 18.42
C GLN A 519 12.86 -29.54 19.46
N MET A 520 13.47 -28.46 19.94
CA MET A 520 12.83 -27.53 20.87
C MET A 520 11.57 -26.88 20.29
N ASP A 521 11.57 -26.49 19.02
CA ASP A 521 10.40 -25.89 18.38
C ASP A 521 9.26 -26.92 18.21
N SER A 522 9.60 -28.19 17.95
CA SER A 522 8.63 -29.29 17.97
C SER A 522 8.05 -29.53 19.38
N GLU A 523 8.87 -29.41 20.44
CA GLU A 523 8.40 -29.51 21.82
C GLU A 523 7.55 -28.30 22.23
N VAL A 524 7.94 -27.08 21.83
CA VAL A 524 7.18 -25.84 22.11
C VAL A 524 5.85 -25.85 21.39
N THR A 525 5.78 -26.30 20.14
CA THR A 525 4.52 -26.44 19.40
C THR A 525 3.60 -27.50 20.02
N LEU A 526 4.14 -28.61 20.54
CA LEU A 526 3.36 -29.60 21.31
C LEU A 526 2.82 -29.01 22.62
N ILE A 527 3.63 -28.23 23.35
CA ILE A 527 3.21 -27.55 24.59
C ILE A 527 2.15 -26.49 24.30
N ARG A 528 2.30 -25.71 23.21
CA ARG A 528 1.33 -24.70 22.78
C ARG A 528 0.01 -25.32 22.32
N GLY A 529 0.05 -26.45 21.62
CA GLY A 529 -1.14 -27.23 21.24
C GLY A 529 -1.86 -27.83 22.46
N ARG A 530 -1.12 -28.23 23.51
CA ARG A 530 -1.70 -28.72 24.76
C ARG A 530 -2.35 -27.60 25.58
N ARG A 531 -1.73 -26.41 25.65
CA ARG A 531 -2.34 -25.21 26.27
C ARG A 531 -3.54 -24.70 25.49
N GLY A 532 -3.51 -24.69 24.16
CA GLY A 532 -4.67 -24.27 23.34
C GLY A 532 -5.91 -25.12 23.60
N LYS A 533 -5.76 -26.45 23.76
CA LYS A 533 -6.86 -27.34 24.16
C LYS A 533 -7.31 -27.09 25.60
N GLN A 534 -6.40 -26.74 26.50
CA GLN A 534 -6.71 -26.42 27.88
C GLN A 534 -7.49 -25.09 27.99
N ASP A 535 -7.11 -24.08 27.21
CA ASP A 535 -7.79 -22.78 27.12
C ASP A 535 -9.16 -22.91 26.42
N GLU A 536 -9.29 -23.78 25.42
CA GLU A 536 -10.58 -24.09 24.78
C GLU A 536 -11.52 -24.82 25.75
N LEU A 537 -10.98 -25.70 26.61
CA LEU A 537 -11.75 -26.39 27.64
C LEU A 537 -12.14 -25.43 28.78
N ILE A 538 -11.27 -24.51 29.18
CA ILE A 538 -11.60 -23.45 30.15
C ILE A 538 -12.66 -22.51 29.56
N ARG A 539 -12.60 -22.16 28.27
CA ARG A 539 -13.65 -21.33 27.61
C ARG A 539 -15.00 -22.05 27.48
N ARG A 540 -15.02 -23.37 27.33
CA ARG A 540 -16.28 -24.15 27.20
C ARG A 540 -16.93 -24.49 28.54
N TRP A 541 -16.18 -24.48 29.64
CA TRP A 541 -16.66 -24.92 30.95
C TRP A 541 -16.48 -23.88 32.07
N GLY A 542 -15.86 -22.74 31.78
CA GLY A 542 -15.59 -21.65 32.73
C GLY A 542 -16.52 -20.45 32.58
N SER A 543 -17.79 -20.67 32.23
CA SER A 543 -18.88 -19.70 32.40
C SER A 543 -19.84 -20.20 33.47
#